data_AF-A0A8T0EWB5-F1
#
_entry.id   AF-A0A8T0EWB5-F1
#
_cell.length_a   1.000
_cell.length_b   1.000
_cell.length_c   1.000
_cell.angle_alpha   90.00
_cell.angle_beta   90.00
_cell.angle_gamma   90.00
#
_symmetry.space_group_name_H-M   'P 1'
#
loop_
_entity.id
_entity.type
_entity.pdbx_description
1 polymer ?
#
loop_
_entity_poly.entity_id
_entity_poly.type
_entity_poly.pdbx_seq_one_letter_code
_entity_poly.pdbx_strand_id
1 'polypeptide(L)'
;MQIKTLQKSIQMRIKLPSVVFISDRIGISDRAAAAIASAALQDLDVITEEDKTYVIDRMKIRKVRSTNRRVLIKDNLYTQIIENRGLFFNGRKDITIVQEKRGSKLYKKVISEMPVSLIEKPNSKFLGHVTPKSCTGKDIADSILEFLKDREHNKQLLNFTAVGCDGTVVNTGYNIGVVSLMGKEIG
;
A
#
# COMPACT_ATOMS: atom_id res chain seq x y z
N MET A 1 58.16 5.90 15.39
CA MET A 1 56.89 5.42 14.80
C MET A 1 55.87 6.56 14.89
N GLN A 2 55.66 7.32 13.81
CA GLN A 2 54.73 8.45 13.80
C GLN A 2 53.29 7.95 13.72
N ILE A 3 52.51 8.18 14.76
CA ILE A 3 51.08 7.86 14.80
C ILE A 3 50.35 8.95 13.99
N LYS A 4 49.96 8.63 12.75
CA LYS A 4 49.05 9.46 11.97
C LYS A 4 47.63 9.28 12.52
N THR A 5 47.13 10.27 13.24
CA THR A 5 45.72 10.35 13.64
C THR A 5 44.87 10.57 12.40
N LEU A 6 43.97 9.61 12.09
CA LEU A 6 42.95 9.77 11.05
C LEU A 6 41.96 10.87 11.49
N GLN A 7 42.09 12.08 10.93
CA GLN A 7 41.07 13.11 11.06
C GLN A 7 39.79 12.64 10.33
N LYS A 8 38.77 12.28 11.12
CA LYS A 8 37.43 11.96 10.62
C LYS A 8 36.84 13.22 10.02
N SER A 9 36.65 13.25 8.69
CA SER A 9 36.00 14.37 8.01
C SER A 9 34.55 14.48 8.49
N ILE A 10 34.26 15.55 9.24
CA ILE A 10 32.90 15.85 9.67
C ILE A 10 32.14 16.36 8.45
N GLN A 11 31.36 15.49 7.82
CA GLN A 11 30.49 15.89 6.72
C GLN A 11 29.34 16.74 7.28
N MET A 12 29.40 18.05 7.09
CA MET A 12 28.34 18.97 7.52
C MET A 12 27.06 18.76 6.71
N ARG A 13 26.01 18.25 7.37
CA ARG A 13 24.69 17.98 6.78
C ARG A 13 23.67 19.02 7.21
N ILE A 14 23.74 20.20 6.60
CA ILE A 14 22.73 21.25 6.79
C ILE A 14 21.46 20.84 6.00
N LYS A 15 20.30 20.88 6.66
CA LYS A 15 19.00 20.69 6.00
C LYS A 15 18.37 22.07 5.79
N LEU A 16 17.89 22.35 4.57
CA LEU A 16 17.33 23.64 4.18
C LEU A 16 15.86 23.51 3.71
N PRO A 17 14.95 22.93 4.53
CA PRO A 17 13.58 22.65 4.10
C PRO A 17 12.81 23.92 3.75
N SER A 18 12.95 24.99 4.54
CA SER A 18 12.24 26.26 4.35
C SER A 18 12.66 26.98 3.08
N VAL A 19 13.97 27.08 2.82
CA VAL A 19 14.52 27.68 1.60
C VAL A 19 14.01 26.94 0.38
N VAL A 20 14.05 25.61 0.40
CA VAL A 20 13.55 24.77 -0.71
C VAL A 20 12.06 24.93 -0.91
N PHE A 21 11.26 24.97 0.17
CA PHE A 21 9.81 25.14 0.09
C PHE A 21 9.43 26.47 -0.57
N ILE A 22 10.01 27.59 -0.13
CA ILE A 22 9.78 28.90 -0.75
C ILE A 22 10.29 28.92 -2.18
N SER A 23 11.45 28.32 -2.43
CA SER A 23 12.01 28.25 -3.79
C SER A 23 11.11 27.45 -4.74
N ASP A 24 10.50 26.36 -4.29
CA ASP A 24 9.53 25.61 -5.09
C ASP A 24 8.23 26.40 -5.30
N ARG A 25 7.74 27.11 -4.27
CA ARG A 25 6.53 27.95 -4.36
C ARG A 25 6.68 29.11 -5.35
N ILE A 26 7.85 29.74 -5.38
CA ILE A 26 8.14 30.91 -6.22
C ILE A 26 8.74 30.51 -7.58
N GLY A 27 9.15 29.25 -7.77
CA GLY A 27 9.74 28.78 -9.03
C GLY A 27 11.23 29.12 -9.21
N ILE A 28 11.98 29.26 -8.11
CA ILE A 28 13.40 29.61 -8.10
C ILE A 28 14.27 28.40 -8.46
N SER A 29 15.22 28.62 -9.39
CA SER A 29 16.19 27.60 -9.81
C SER A 29 17.13 27.17 -8.66
N ASP A 30 17.65 25.94 -8.71
CA ASP A 30 18.59 25.41 -7.69
C ASP A 30 19.81 26.34 -7.48
N ARG A 31 20.32 26.94 -8.56
CA ARG A 31 21.49 27.84 -8.51
C ARG A 31 21.15 29.18 -7.88
N ALA A 32 20.03 29.78 -8.26
CA ALA A 32 19.58 31.05 -7.70
C ALA A 32 19.28 30.90 -6.20
N ALA A 33 18.59 29.83 -5.79
CA ALA A 33 18.30 29.55 -4.39
C ALA A 33 19.58 29.36 -3.56
N ALA A 34 20.58 28.65 -4.10
CA ALA A 34 21.88 28.46 -3.46
C ALA A 34 22.67 29.76 -3.30
N ALA A 35 22.65 30.63 -4.33
CA ALA A 35 23.30 31.93 -4.30
C ALA A 35 22.65 32.86 -3.26
N ILE A 36 21.31 32.99 -3.29
CA ILE A 36 20.56 33.81 -2.33
C ILE A 36 20.80 33.33 -0.90
N ALA A 37 20.73 32.02 -0.67
CA ALA A 37 20.94 31.46 0.66
C ALA A 37 22.40 31.64 1.14
N SER A 38 23.38 31.54 0.25
CA SER A 38 24.78 31.79 0.61
C SER A 38 25.04 33.28 0.89
N ALA A 39 24.45 34.19 0.10
CA ALA A 39 24.55 35.63 0.33
C ALA A 39 23.93 36.02 1.68
N ALA A 40 22.73 35.53 1.98
CA ALA A 40 22.09 35.78 3.27
C ALA A 40 22.91 35.25 4.46
N LEU A 41 23.67 34.16 4.28
CA LEU A 41 24.57 33.66 5.32
C LEU A 41 25.86 34.49 5.45
N GLN A 42 26.29 35.17 4.38
CA GLN A 42 27.38 36.14 4.43
C GLN A 42 26.94 37.41 5.15
N ASP A 43 25.74 37.93 4.86
CA ASP A 43 25.18 39.11 5.53
C ASP A 43 24.97 38.91 7.04
N LEU A 44 24.84 37.65 7.47
CA LEU A 44 24.71 37.24 8.88
C LEU A 44 26.06 36.86 9.52
N ASP A 45 27.18 37.09 8.84
CA ASP A 45 28.54 36.73 9.26
C ASP A 45 28.73 35.23 9.60
N VAL A 46 27.86 34.36 9.07
CA VAL A 46 27.97 32.89 9.23
C VAL A 46 28.97 32.31 8.22
N ILE A 47 29.10 32.95 7.06
CA ILE A 47 30.12 32.64 6.05
C ILE A 47 31.02 33.87 5.93
N THR A 48 32.31 33.68 6.14
CA THR A 48 33.31 34.73 5.91
C THR A 48 34.24 34.33 4.76
N GLU A 49 35.12 35.24 4.34
CA GLU A 49 36.13 34.88 3.34
C GLU A 49 37.10 33.80 3.85
N GLU A 50 37.32 33.78 5.16
CA GLU A 50 38.17 32.83 5.87
C GLU A 50 37.44 31.50 6.12
N ASP A 51 36.18 31.54 6.55
CA ASP A 51 35.37 30.36 6.84
C ASP A 51 34.21 30.17 5.84
N LYS A 52 34.45 29.26 4.87
CA LYS A 52 33.50 28.87 3.83
C LYS A 52 32.77 27.56 4.12
N THR A 53 32.82 27.08 5.36
CA THR A 53 32.25 25.78 5.73
C THR A 53 30.74 25.69 5.48
N TYR A 54 30.01 26.77 5.68
CA TYR A 54 28.55 26.84 5.55
C TYR A 54 28.04 27.19 4.14
N VAL A 55 28.93 27.35 3.15
CA VAL A 55 28.52 27.68 1.77
C VAL A 55 27.51 26.68 1.21
N ILE A 56 26.42 27.19 0.66
CA ILE A 56 25.33 26.39 0.10
C ILE A 56 25.57 26.23 -1.38
N ASP A 57 25.96 25.02 -1.79
CA ASP A 57 26.04 24.66 -3.20
C ASP A 57 24.66 24.26 -3.76
N ARG A 58 24.49 24.43 -5.07
CA ARG A 58 23.30 24.00 -5.83
C ARG A 58 22.94 22.53 -5.55
N MET A 59 23.94 21.66 -5.35
CA MET A 59 23.69 20.23 -5.11
C MET A 59 23.07 19.99 -3.73
N LYS A 60 23.34 20.85 -2.74
CA LYS A 60 22.69 20.79 -1.42
C LYS A 60 21.19 21.09 -1.56
N ILE A 61 20.83 22.15 -2.29
CA ILE A 61 19.43 22.51 -2.59
C ILE A 61 18.74 21.38 -3.35
N ARG A 62 19.34 20.91 -4.45
CA ARG A 62 18.78 19.85 -5.29
C ARG A 62 18.52 18.56 -4.51
N LYS A 63 19.42 18.18 -3.60
CA LYS A 63 19.28 16.97 -2.78
C LYS A 63 18.10 17.08 -1.82
N VAL A 64 17.98 18.19 -1.09
CA VAL A 64 16.85 18.43 -0.18
C VAL A 64 15.54 18.48 -0.94
N ARG A 65 15.50 19.19 -2.08
CA ARG A 65 14.35 19.26 -2.99
C ARG A 65 13.91 17.89 -3.52
N SER A 66 14.85 17.08 -3.99
CA SER A 66 14.57 15.69 -4.41
C SER A 66 14.03 14.84 -3.27
N THR A 67 14.55 15.03 -2.05
CA THR A 67 14.10 14.30 -0.85
C THR A 67 12.68 14.70 -0.47
N ASN A 68 12.39 16.01 -0.41
CA ASN A 68 11.05 16.53 -0.11
C ASN A 68 10.02 16.05 -1.15
N ARG A 69 10.35 16.13 -2.44
CA ARG A 69 9.45 15.65 -3.50
C ARG A 69 9.21 14.15 -3.40
N ARG A 70 10.23 13.34 -3.08
CA ARG A 70 10.05 11.89 -2.85
C ARG A 70 9.13 11.60 -1.68
N VAL A 71 9.25 12.35 -0.57
CA VAL A 71 8.36 12.22 0.58
C VAL A 71 6.93 12.55 0.18
N LEU A 72 6.70 13.69 -0.47
CA LEU A 72 5.37 14.09 -0.94
C LEU A 72 4.76 13.10 -1.93
N ILE A 73 5.54 12.57 -2.89
CA ILE A 73 5.07 11.54 -3.82
C ILE A 73 4.71 10.26 -3.07
N LYS A 74 5.55 9.84 -2.13
CA LYS A 74 5.31 8.65 -1.31
C LYS A 74 4.01 8.82 -0.51
N ASP A 75 3.81 9.97 0.12
CA ASP A 75 2.60 10.27 0.89
C ASP A 75 1.36 10.31 0.00
N ASN A 76 1.42 10.96 -1.17
CA ASN A 76 0.34 10.94 -2.16
C ASN A 76 0.04 9.54 -2.71
N LEU A 77 1.06 8.71 -2.92
CA LEU A 77 0.86 7.32 -3.33
C LEU A 77 0.21 6.51 -2.21
N TYR A 78 0.59 6.73 -0.94
CA TYR A 78 -0.07 6.09 0.19
C TYR A 78 -1.52 6.51 0.33
N THR A 79 -1.85 7.80 0.17
CA THR A 79 -3.25 8.24 0.21
C THR A 79 -4.05 7.64 -0.93
N GLN A 80 -3.54 7.65 -2.17
CA GLN A 80 -4.18 6.98 -3.31
C GLN A 80 -4.33 5.46 -3.12
N ILE A 81 -3.35 4.79 -2.50
CA ILE A 81 -3.39 3.36 -2.18
C ILE A 81 -4.45 3.07 -1.10
N ILE A 82 -4.53 3.92 -0.07
CA ILE A 82 -5.50 3.79 1.01
C ILE A 82 -6.93 3.99 0.49
N GLU A 83 -7.11 4.85 -0.51
CA GLU A 83 -8.40 5.06 -1.20
C GLU A 83 -8.76 3.90 -2.16
N ASN A 84 -7.78 3.17 -2.67
CA ASN A 84 -7.97 2.06 -3.61
C ASN A 84 -7.79 0.68 -2.96
N ARG A 85 -8.65 0.37 -1.98
CA ARG A 85 -8.65 -0.95 -1.33
C ARG A 85 -9.37 -1.97 -2.22
N GLY A 86 -8.76 -3.13 -2.41
CA GLY A 86 -9.37 -4.25 -3.12
C GLY A 86 -9.67 -5.41 -2.19
N LEU A 87 -10.85 -6.00 -2.32
CA LEU A 87 -11.18 -7.28 -1.69
C LEU A 87 -10.74 -8.42 -2.61
N PHE A 88 -9.90 -9.32 -2.11
CA PHE A 88 -9.46 -10.50 -2.85
C PHE A 88 -9.86 -11.77 -2.11
N PHE A 89 -10.26 -12.77 -2.87
CA PHE A 89 -10.58 -14.07 -2.32
C PHE A 89 -10.07 -15.22 -3.19
N ASN A 90 -9.87 -16.38 -2.55
CA ASN A 90 -9.38 -17.58 -3.22
C ASN A 90 -10.53 -18.54 -3.53
N GLY A 91 -10.50 -19.19 -4.70
CA GLY A 91 -11.51 -20.14 -5.16
C GLY A 91 -11.16 -21.61 -4.91
N ARG A 92 -10.35 -21.90 -3.89
CA ARG A 92 -9.91 -23.28 -3.62
C ARG A 92 -11.08 -24.13 -3.13
N LYS A 93 -11.36 -25.20 -3.86
CA LYS A 93 -12.34 -26.23 -3.51
C LYS A 93 -11.60 -27.45 -2.98
N ASP A 94 -11.83 -27.77 -1.71
CA ASP A 94 -11.29 -28.97 -1.08
C ASP A 94 -12.29 -30.12 -1.26
N ILE A 95 -11.77 -31.30 -1.63
CA ILE A 95 -12.58 -32.48 -1.93
C ILE A 95 -12.20 -33.58 -0.96
N THR A 96 -13.17 -34.03 -0.16
CA THR A 96 -13.00 -35.09 0.83
C THR A 96 -13.85 -36.30 0.43
N ILE A 97 -13.22 -37.47 0.35
CA ILE A 97 -13.93 -38.73 0.11
C ILE A 97 -14.25 -39.36 1.45
N VAL A 98 -15.54 -39.48 1.78
CA VAL A 98 -16.02 -40.16 2.97
C VAL A 98 -16.67 -41.50 2.61
N GLN A 99 -16.68 -42.44 3.54
CA GLN A 99 -17.42 -43.69 3.38
C GLN A 99 -18.76 -43.59 4.10
N GLU A 100 -19.85 -43.63 3.36
CA GLU A 100 -21.21 -43.66 3.89
C GLU A 100 -21.70 -45.10 3.93
N LYS A 101 -22.08 -45.59 5.13
CA LYS A 101 -22.66 -46.92 5.29
C LYS A 101 -24.15 -46.86 4.94
N ARG A 102 -24.56 -47.59 3.90
CA ARG A 102 -25.98 -47.80 3.58
C ARG A 102 -26.29 -49.29 3.71
N GLY A 103 -26.93 -49.66 4.82
CA GLY A 103 -27.18 -51.06 5.19
C GLY A 103 -25.89 -51.79 5.54
N SER A 104 -25.60 -52.91 4.86
CA SER A 104 -24.39 -53.72 5.04
C SER A 104 -23.21 -53.29 4.14
N LYS A 105 -23.42 -52.36 3.21
CA LYS A 105 -22.40 -51.93 2.22
C LYS A 105 -21.90 -50.52 2.52
N LEU A 106 -20.60 -50.30 2.29
CA LEU A 106 -19.94 -48.99 2.36
C LEU A 106 -19.84 -48.39 0.97
N TYR A 107 -20.31 -47.14 0.81
CA TYR A 107 -20.25 -46.40 -0.45
C TYR A 107 -19.33 -45.20 -0.29
N LYS A 108 -18.53 -44.90 -1.31
CA LYS A 108 -17.75 -43.65 -1.35
C LYS A 108 -18.70 -42.50 -1.67
N LYS A 109 -18.68 -41.46 -0.85
CA LYS A 109 -19.38 -40.20 -1.05
C LYS A 109 -18.34 -39.09 -1.09
N VAL A 110 -18.42 -38.24 -2.10
CA VAL A 110 -17.54 -37.09 -2.25
C VAL A 110 -18.23 -35.90 -1.61
N ILE A 111 -17.61 -35.32 -0.58
CA ILE A 111 -18.03 -34.07 0.03
C ILE A 111 -17.05 -33.01 -0.48
N SER A 112 -17.57 -31.90 -1.00
CA SER A 112 -16.75 -30.77 -1.39
C SER A 112 -17.02 -29.59 -0.49
N GLU A 113 -15.97 -29.04 0.11
CA GLU A 113 -16.00 -27.86 0.95
C GLU A 113 -15.19 -26.75 0.26
N MET A 114 -15.57 -25.50 0.51
CA MET A 114 -14.90 -24.36 -0.12
C MET A 114 -14.69 -23.26 0.92
N PRO A 115 -13.70 -23.38 1.81
CA PRO A 115 -13.34 -22.29 2.69
C PRO A 115 -12.74 -21.15 1.86
N VAL A 116 -13.40 -19.99 1.88
CA VAL A 116 -12.99 -18.82 1.11
C VAL A 116 -12.26 -17.84 2.03
N SER A 117 -10.95 -17.71 1.83
CA SER A 117 -10.12 -16.73 2.54
C SER A 117 -10.25 -15.35 1.89
N LEU A 118 -10.45 -14.32 2.72
CA LEU A 118 -10.61 -12.92 2.31
C LEU A 118 -9.37 -12.11 2.69
N ILE A 119 -8.83 -11.38 1.72
CA ILE A 119 -7.60 -10.60 1.84
C ILE A 119 -7.84 -9.19 1.28
N GLU A 120 -7.40 -8.18 2.01
CA GLU A 120 -7.37 -6.79 1.54
C GLU A 120 -6.06 -6.52 0.78
N LYS A 121 -6.17 -5.98 -0.44
CA LYS A 121 -5.07 -5.41 -1.20
C LYS A 121 -5.08 -3.87 -1.13
N PRO A 122 -3.91 -3.22 -1.19
CA PRO A 122 -2.59 -3.81 -1.51
C PRO A 122 -1.80 -4.37 -0.32
N ASN A 123 -2.19 -4.09 0.92
CA ASN A 123 -1.46 -4.50 2.13
C ASN A 123 -1.42 -6.01 2.37
N SER A 124 -2.18 -6.79 1.58
CA SER A 124 -2.33 -8.24 1.72
C SER A 124 -2.73 -8.63 3.15
N LYS A 125 -3.58 -7.79 3.77
CA LYS A 125 -4.05 -7.98 5.14
C LYS A 125 -5.12 -9.07 5.13
N PHE A 126 -4.94 -10.10 5.94
CA PHE A 126 -5.96 -11.12 6.13
C PHE A 126 -7.17 -10.51 6.85
N LEU A 127 -8.34 -10.57 6.21
CA LEU A 127 -9.58 -10.08 6.77
C LEU A 127 -10.28 -11.17 7.57
N GLY A 128 -10.33 -12.39 7.02
CA GLY A 128 -11.00 -13.53 7.62
C GLY A 128 -11.24 -14.63 6.60
N HIS A 129 -12.09 -15.58 6.95
CA HIS A 129 -12.55 -16.63 6.05
C HIS A 129 -14.06 -16.82 6.19
N VAL A 130 -14.70 -17.32 5.14
CA VAL A 130 -16.10 -17.71 5.13
C VAL A 130 -16.25 -19.15 4.65
N THR A 131 -17.24 -19.85 5.18
CA THR A 131 -17.59 -21.23 4.76
C THR A 131 -19.00 -21.21 4.17
N PRO A 132 -19.12 -21.06 2.85
CA PRO A 132 -20.41 -21.01 2.18
C PRO A 132 -21.12 -22.36 2.24
N LYS A 133 -22.46 -22.32 2.17
CA LYS A 133 -23.32 -23.51 2.24
C LYS A 133 -23.09 -24.47 1.08
N SER A 134 -22.76 -23.95 -0.09
CA SER A 134 -22.37 -24.74 -1.26
C SER A 134 -21.25 -24.05 -2.05
N CYS A 135 -20.67 -24.78 -3.00
CA CYS A 135 -19.66 -24.25 -3.93
C CYS A 135 -20.27 -23.51 -5.13
N THR A 136 -21.47 -22.94 -5.01
CA THR A 136 -22.09 -22.15 -6.08
C THR A 136 -21.71 -20.68 -5.94
N GLY A 137 -21.62 -19.97 -7.08
CA GLY A 137 -21.21 -18.56 -7.08
C GLY A 137 -22.13 -17.68 -6.23
N LYS A 138 -23.43 -18.03 -6.16
CA LYS A 138 -24.41 -17.34 -5.33
C LYS A 138 -24.14 -17.53 -3.83
N ASP A 139 -24.05 -18.78 -3.35
CA ASP A 139 -23.83 -19.02 -1.93
C ASP A 139 -22.50 -18.44 -1.43
N ILE A 140 -21.48 -18.44 -2.30
CA ILE A 140 -20.19 -17.80 -2.01
C ILE A 140 -20.37 -16.28 -1.91
N ALA A 141 -21.01 -15.64 -2.89
CA ALA A 141 -21.24 -14.19 -2.88
C ALA A 141 -22.04 -13.78 -1.63
N ASP A 142 -23.15 -14.45 -1.35
CA ASP A 142 -24.02 -14.17 -0.20
C ASP A 142 -23.22 -14.28 1.12
N SER A 143 -22.38 -15.31 1.25
CA SER A 143 -21.56 -15.51 2.46
C SER A 143 -20.50 -14.43 2.63
N ILE A 144 -19.89 -13.95 1.54
CA ILE A 144 -18.92 -12.85 1.59
C ILE A 144 -19.64 -11.55 1.95
N LEU A 145 -20.79 -11.27 1.34
CA LEU A 145 -21.59 -10.07 1.60
C LEU A 145 -22.07 -10.01 3.05
N GLU A 146 -22.54 -11.13 3.61
CA GLU A 146 -22.91 -11.25 5.02
C GLU A 146 -21.72 -10.94 5.94
N PHE A 147 -20.55 -11.53 5.67
CA PHE A 147 -19.32 -11.25 6.42
C PHE A 147 -18.90 -9.76 6.37
N LEU A 148 -19.05 -9.12 5.21
CA LEU A 148 -18.73 -7.70 5.05
C LEU A 148 -19.71 -6.81 5.81
N LYS A 149 -21.02 -7.10 5.71
CA LYS A 149 -22.08 -6.39 6.45
C LYS A 149 -21.82 -6.45 7.95
N ASP A 150 -21.52 -7.62 8.50
CA ASP A 150 -21.20 -7.77 9.93
C ASP A 150 -20.03 -6.88 10.37
N ARG A 151 -19.04 -6.67 9.50
CA ARG A 151 -17.88 -5.82 9.80
C ARG A 151 -18.14 -4.33 9.64
N GLU A 152 -18.99 -3.93 8.71
CA GLU A 152 -19.43 -2.54 8.57
C GLU A 152 -20.20 -2.07 9.82
N HIS A 153 -21.08 -2.91 10.37
CA HIS A 153 -21.76 -2.64 11.64
C HIS A 153 -20.77 -2.42 12.80
N ASN A 154 -19.60 -3.05 12.74
CA ASN A 154 -18.50 -2.89 13.69
C ASN A 154 -17.58 -1.67 13.39
N LYS A 155 -18.02 -0.72 12.55
CA LYS A 155 -17.30 0.50 12.14
C LYS A 155 -15.93 0.25 11.50
N GLN A 156 -15.67 -0.95 10.99
CA GLN A 156 -14.55 -1.20 10.09
C GLN A 156 -15.02 -0.73 8.71
N LEU A 157 -14.74 0.53 8.33
CA LEU A 157 -15.06 1.08 7.02
C LEU A 157 -14.41 0.23 5.91
N LEU A 158 -15.22 -0.60 5.25
CA LEU A 158 -14.83 -1.47 4.13
C LEU A 158 -15.13 -0.75 2.81
N ASN A 159 -14.55 0.43 2.60
CA ASN A 159 -14.59 1.09 1.29
C ASN A 159 -13.66 0.35 0.33
N PHE A 160 -14.11 -0.79 -0.20
CA PHE A 160 -13.43 -1.49 -1.28
C PHE A 160 -13.88 -0.95 -2.63
N THR A 161 -12.92 -0.58 -3.46
CA THR A 161 -13.12 -0.05 -4.81
C THR A 161 -13.00 -1.13 -5.88
N ALA A 162 -12.52 -2.33 -5.52
CA ALA A 162 -12.36 -3.45 -6.43
C ALA A 162 -12.59 -4.80 -5.73
N VAL A 163 -13.06 -5.79 -6.49
CA VAL A 163 -13.13 -7.20 -6.07
C VAL A 163 -12.31 -8.04 -7.04
N GLY A 164 -11.45 -8.91 -6.53
CA GLY A 164 -10.59 -9.80 -7.31
C GLY A 164 -10.66 -11.25 -6.83
N CYS A 165 -10.49 -12.18 -7.76
CA CYS A 165 -10.56 -13.62 -7.49
C CYS A 165 -9.68 -14.40 -8.48
N ASP A 166 -9.60 -15.72 -8.28
CA ASP A 166 -9.05 -16.62 -9.30
C ASP A 166 -9.97 -16.74 -10.53
N GLY A 167 -9.44 -17.27 -11.64
CA GLY A 167 -10.12 -17.34 -12.92
C GLY A 167 -11.17 -18.46 -13.06
N THR A 168 -11.66 -19.04 -11.97
CA THR A 168 -12.63 -20.15 -12.06
C THR A 168 -13.99 -19.65 -12.56
N VAL A 169 -14.71 -20.48 -13.34
CA VAL A 169 -16.04 -20.13 -13.88
C VAL A 169 -17.04 -19.76 -12.79
N VAL A 170 -16.94 -20.39 -11.61
CA VAL A 170 -17.76 -20.10 -10.43
C VAL A 170 -17.54 -18.67 -9.93
N ASN A 171 -16.33 -18.13 -10.05
CA ASN A 171 -15.97 -16.81 -9.55
C ASN A 171 -16.15 -15.71 -10.61
N THR A 172 -15.80 -16.00 -11.88
CA THR A 172 -15.76 -15.01 -12.98
C THR A 172 -16.93 -15.10 -13.96
N GLY A 173 -17.85 -16.04 -13.79
CA GLY A 173 -19.00 -16.22 -14.68
C GLY A 173 -19.84 -14.94 -14.85
N TYR A 174 -20.23 -14.65 -16.09
CA TYR A 174 -20.87 -13.37 -16.45
C TYR A 174 -22.16 -13.07 -15.67
N ASN A 175 -23.02 -14.08 -15.45
CA ASN A 175 -24.32 -13.90 -14.77
C ASN A 175 -24.41 -14.53 -13.38
N ILE A 176 -23.63 -15.59 -13.16
CA ILE A 176 -23.69 -16.44 -11.94
C ILE A 176 -22.36 -16.45 -11.18
N GLY A 177 -21.35 -15.74 -11.67
CA GLY A 177 -20.06 -15.64 -11.02
C GLY A 177 -20.13 -14.78 -9.79
N VAL A 178 -19.35 -15.12 -8.77
CA VAL A 178 -19.27 -14.37 -7.50
C VAL A 178 -19.07 -12.88 -7.74
N VAL A 179 -18.11 -12.50 -8.61
CA VAL A 179 -17.81 -11.08 -8.88
C VAL A 179 -18.98 -10.35 -9.54
N SER A 180 -19.68 -11.02 -10.47
CA SER A 180 -20.86 -10.44 -11.12
C SER A 180 -22.02 -10.26 -10.15
N LEU A 181 -22.26 -11.25 -9.29
CA LEU A 181 -23.32 -11.22 -8.29
C LEU A 181 -23.06 -10.14 -7.23
N MET A 182 -21.85 -10.07 -6.70
CA MET A 182 -21.45 -9.00 -5.77
C MET A 182 -21.57 -7.61 -6.41
N GLY A 183 -21.16 -7.47 -7.68
CA GLY A 183 -21.28 -6.20 -8.40
C GLY A 183 -22.71 -5.72 -8.56
N LYS A 184 -23.70 -6.62 -8.62
CA LYS A 184 -25.13 -6.28 -8.69
C LYS A 184 -25.75 -5.88 -7.34
N GLU A 185 -25.18 -6.34 -6.23
CA GLU A 185 -25.67 -5.98 -4.89
C GLU A 185 -25.03 -4.71 -4.34
N ILE A 186 -23.79 -4.42 -4.73
CA ILE A 186 -22.99 -3.31 -4.21
C ILE A 186 -23.05 -2.06 -5.12
N GLY A 187 -23.27 -2.25 -6.42
CA GLY A 187 -23.39 -1.17 -7.42
C GLY A 187 -24.83 -0.74 -7.65
#